data_AF-A0A7S0A8X6-F1
#
_entry.id   AF-A0A7S0A8X6-F1
#
_cell.length_a   1.000
_cell.length_b   1.000
_cell.length_c   1.000
_cell.angle_alpha   90.00
_cell.angle_beta   90.00
_cell.angle_gamma   90.00
#
_symmetry.space_group_name_H-M   'P 1'
#
loop_
_entity.id
_entity.type
_entity.pdbx_description
1 polymer ?
#
loop_
_entity_poly.entity_id
_entity_poly.type
_entity_poly.pdbx_seq_one_letter_code
_entity_poly.pdbx_strand_id
1 'polypeptide(L)'
;KGQLDDTKFRARLGRVFPELSYFDANAEVQRAQTHGALLSVLWLISDKHFAFVRSQPEDEQLSRQSWAWIQDWMTEGVHMKSEETADAMLTFMAIHALGKIKEFREELAPGFNAQMHDVALAHILETQPEVVPSFLRLAPHYQRLIVDSLSVDFEFSQFLQAENVPANLMVVKDKLKPHGEDGFAFFCFRIFVQMCGKLGAKSLLGSLFMTESQFQRFRPGLDALQQLRTLEAGSAYNAFLLLQGSKALSRFASPEHQALARLLCLGSASDHKNGEALCRAFDELQPKERAGLTRWLTADGITQRPGYVLCDAPSLLQNAQANSAVGLTRALRMLVALQQVCSDGWGTHKVYVHLDELSAWAKDAGNENGEFMAAQLDVPYEDLGDSRIFRVQVTRPQLGPASARTKSHRQVCCKMLSLVVIFLICLGSLTGALGLIVFPGTVQPALRSLTEPYIKPSGVPAPLAAKVLGGASAIAFLLLLWFCRALECCGQRHRPGCLCNCFQKTSATKRHPGSRPLLCNYTLLGPDSCPV
;
A
#
# COMPACT_ATOMS: atom_id res chain seq x y z
N LYS A 1 25.78 19.09 -8.42
CA LYS A 1 25.51 20.54 -8.36
C LYS A 1 25.46 21.26 -9.74
N GLY A 2 25.75 20.61 -10.87
CA GLY A 2 25.39 21.13 -12.20
C GLY A 2 23.91 20.87 -12.53
N GLN A 3 23.32 21.64 -13.47
CA GLN A 3 21.93 21.58 -13.97
C GLN A 3 21.55 20.21 -14.58
N LEU A 4 21.53 19.15 -13.78
CA LEU A 4 20.98 17.87 -14.19
C LEU A 4 19.45 18.01 -14.15
N ASP A 5 18.84 18.16 -15.32
CA ASP A 5 17.39 18.08 -15.47
C ASP A 5 16.90 16.63 -15.30
N ASP A 6 15.62 16.45 -14.98
CA ASP A 6 15.04 15.14 -14.67
C ASP A 6 15.21 14.15 -15.82
N THR A 7 15.15 14.65 -17.06
CA THR A 7 15.28 13.85 -18.29
C THR A 7 16.69 13.30 -18.43
N LYS A 8 17.71 14.13 -18.28
CA LYS A 8 19.13 13.73 -18.32
C LYS A 8 19.46 12.77 -17.18
N PHE A 9 18.92 12.99 -15.99
CA PHE A 9 19.11 12.06 -14.88
C PHE A 9 18.55 10.68 -15.21
N ARG A 10 17.29 10.60 -15.64
CA ARG A 10 16.65 9.33 -16.03
C ARG A 10 17.38 8.60 -17.14
N ALA A 11 17.82 9.32 -18.17
CA ALA A 11 18.57 8.74 -19.28
C ALA A 11 19.90 8.11 -18.82
N ARG A 12 20.49 8.61 -17.72
CA ARG A 12 21.73 8.07 -17.15
C ARG A 12 21.50 6.91 -16.19
N LEU A 13 20.32 6.79 -15.58
CA LEU A 13 20.05 5.78 -14.53
C LEU A 13 20.39 4.36 -14.99
N GLY A 14 19.92 3.92 -16.17
CA GLY A 14 20.19 2.55 -16.64
C GLY A 14 21.66 2.26 -16.95
N ARG A 15 22.48 3.28 -17.18
CA ARG A 15 23.94 3.13 -17.36
C ARG A 15 24.67 3.08 -16.02
N VAL A 16 24.22 3.86 -15.04
CA VAL A 16 24.86 3.96 -13.71
C VAL A 16 24.42 2.81 -12.79
N PHE A 17 23.18 2.36 -12.92
CA PHE A 17 22.56 1.29 -12.16
C PHE A 17 22.05 0.20 -13.13
N PRO A 18 22.91 -0.70 -13.61
CA PRO A 18 22.55 -1.75 -14.57
C PRO A 18 21.42 -2.66 -14.07
N GLU A 19 21.28 -2.80 -12.76
CA GLU A 19 20.30 -3.66 -12.10
C GLU A 19 18.86 -3.18 -12.31
N LEU A 20 18.68 -1.92 -12.73
CA LEU A 20 17.37 -1.43 -13.17
C LEU A 20 16.81 -2.22 -14.37
N SER A 21 17.66 -2.97 -15.08
CA SER A 21 17.24 -3.87 -16.15
C SER A 21 16.49 -5.12 -15.66
N TYR A 22 16.60 -5.50 -14.38
CA TYR A 22 15.83 -6.60 -13.81
C TYR A 22 14.33 -6.30 -13.73
N PHE A 23 13.96 -5.00 -13.70
CA PHE A 23 12.56 -4.60 -13.70
C PHE A 23 11.96 -4.71 -15.12
N ASP A 24 11.48 -5.91 -15.42
CA ASP A 24 10.77 -6.24 -16.65
C ASP A 24 9.33 -5.71 -16.67
N ALA A 25 8.54 -6.13 -17.66
CA ALA A 25 7.14 -5.74 -17.79
C ALA A 25 6.26 -6.21 -16.61
N ASN A 26 6.63 -7.29 -15.91
CA ASN A 26 5.89 -7.83 -14.78
C ASN A 26 6.18 -7.06 -13.48
N ALA A 27 7.24 -6.25 -13.45
CA ALA A 27 7.64 -5.42 -12.32
C ALA A 27 7.50 -3.91 -12.58
N GLU A 28 6.59 -3.49 -13.48
CA GLU A 28 6.43 -2.09 -13.88
C GLU A 28 6.10 -1.17 -12.68
N VAL A 29 5.28 -1.64 -11.74
CA VAL A 29 4.92 -0.87 -10.54
C VAL A 29 6.16 -0.64 -9.67
N GLN A 30 6.94 -1.68 -9.40
CA GLN A 30 8.17 -1.61 -8.60
C GLN A 30 9.23 -0.75 -9.30
N ARG A 31 9.31 -0.84 -10.63
CA ARG A 31 10.16 0.04 -11.45
C ARG A 31 9.80 1.50 -11.26
N ALA A 32 8.52 1.84 -11.42
CA ALA A 32 8.05 3.21 -11.30
C ALA A 32 8.26 3.75 -9.87
N GLN A 33 8.02 2.94 -8.84
CA GLN A 33 8.31 3.30 -7.46
C GLN A 33 9.80 3.58 -7.22
N THR A 34 10.66 2.72 -7.75
CA THR A 34 12.13 2.86 -7.70
C THR A 34 12.60 4.14 -8.38
N HIS A 35 12.12 4.41 -9.58
CA HIS A 35 12.41 5.66 -10.29
C HIS A 35 11.90 6.89 -9.52
N GLY A 36 10.71 6.82 -8.92
CA GLY A 36 10.16 7.89 -8.09
C GLY A 36 11.03 8.19 -6.87
N ALA A 37 11.54 7.15 -6.20
CA ALA A 37 12.45 7.31 -5.06
C ALA A 37 13.80 7.92 -5.49
N LEU A 38 14.40 7.45 -6.59
CA LEU A 38 15.63 8.01 -7.15
C LEU A 38 15.48 9.49 -7.53
N LEU A 39 14.37 9.87 -8.14
CA LEU A 39 14.06 11.28 -8.45
C LEU A 39 13.86 12.12 -7.19
N SER A 40 13.24 11.54 -6.16
CA SER A 40 13.07 12.22 -4.88
C SER A 40 14.42 12.53 -4.24
N VAL A 41 15.37 11.60 -4.26
CA VAL A 41 16.77 11.84 -3.83
C VAL A 41 17.40 12.98 -4.63
N LEU A 42 17.25 12.98 -5.96
CA LEU A 42 17.76 14.06 -6.81
C LEU A 42 17.18 15.43 -6.42
N TRP A 43 15.85 15.53 -6.27
CA TRP A 43 15.19 16.79 -5.95
C TRP A 43 15.56 17.30 -4.57
N LEU A 44 15.72 16.41 -3.59
CA LEU A 44 16.14 16.75 -2.24
C LEU A 44 17.58 17.28 -2.23
N ILE A 45 18.55 16.53 -2.78
CA ILE A 45 19.97 16.93 -2.83
C ILE A 45 20.19 18.20 -3.65
N SER A 46 19.35 18.44 -4.66
CA SER A 46 19.44 19.62 -5.52
C SER A 46 18.58 20.80 -5.07
N ASP A 47 17.93 20.70 -3.89
CA ASP A 47 17.02 21.72 -3.35
C ASP A 47 15.93 22.18 -4.35
N LYS A 48 15.35 21.22 -5.11
CA LYS A 48 14.34 21.48 -6.14
C LYS A 48 12.91 21.30 -5.61
N HIS A 49 12.49 22.12 -4.66
CA HIS A 49 11.14 22.08 -4.07
C HIS A 49 10.02 22.05 -5.12
N PHE A 50 10.06 22.92 -6.12
CA PHE A 50 9.02 22.98 -7.16
C PHE A 50 8.90 21.66 -7.95
N ALA A 51 10.03 21.04 -8.31
CA ALA A 51 10.01 19.76 -9.01
C ALA A 51 9.45 18.64 -8.13
N PHE A 52 9.69 18.70 -6.83
CA PHE A 52 9.16 17.75 -5.85
C PHE A 52 7.64 17.85 -5.70
N VAL A 53 7.08 19.07 -5.62
CA VAL A 53 5.64 19.27 -5.32
C VAL A 53 4.74 19.42 -6.53
N ARG A 54 5.26 19.64 -7.75
CA ARG A 54 4.43 20.01 -8.93
C ARG A 54 3.35 19.00 -9.34
N SER A 55 3.39 17.77 -8.84
CA SER A 55 2.34 16.76 -9.09
C SER A 55 1.37 16.59 -7.91
N GLN A 56 1.57 17.31 -6.81
CA GLN A 56 0.70 17.26 -5.64
C GLN A 56 -0.51 18.18 -5.84
N PRO A 57 -1.68 17.86 -5.25
CA PRO A 57 -2.83 18.77 -5.24
C PRO A 57 -2.45 20.13 -4.65
N GLU A 58 -2.94 21.22 -5.23
CA GLU A 58 -2.53 22.60 -4.87
C GLU A 58 -2.74 22.94 -3.40
N ASP A 59 -3.82 22.44 -2.81
CA ASP A 59 -4.22 22.63 -1.41
C ASP A 59 -3.47 21.71 -0.43
N GLU A 60 -2.76 20.71 -0.93
CA GLU A 60 -2.03 19.70 -0.15
C GLU A 60 -0.52 19.71 -0.43
N GLN A 61 -0.03 20.70 -1.20
CA GLN A 61 1.39 20.77 -1.51
C GLN A 61 2.24 20.90 -0.26
N LEU A 62 3.33 20.13 -0.21
CA LEU A 62 4.32 20.24 0.85
C LEU A 62 4.83 21.68 0.94
N SER A 63 4.62 22.29 2.10
CA SER A 63 4.92 23.70 2.33
C SER A 63 6.42 23.99 2.26
N ARG A 64 6.77 25.25 2.02
CA ARG A 64 8.16 25.72 2.06
C ARG A 64 8.80 25.54 3.44
N GLN A 65 8.01 25.64 4.50
CA GLN A 65 8.47 25.44 5.88
C GLN A 65 8.84 23.97 6.12
N SER A 66 7.96 23.04 5.76
CA SER A 66 8.23 21.61 5.85
C SER A 66 9.40 21.19 4.96
N TRP A 67 9.52 21.78 3.77
CA TRP A 67 10.68 21.59 2.90
C TRP A 67 11.99 22.07 3.52
N ALA A 68 12.02 23.28 4.09
CA ALA A 68 13.20 23.80 4.78
C ALA A 68 13.64 22.87 5.91
N TRP A 69 12.68 22.38 6.71
CA TRP A 69 12.98 21.39 7.75
C TRP A 69 13.61 20.12 7.17
N ILE A 70 13.10 19.60 6.05
CA ILE A 70 13.67 18.42 5.39
C ILE A 70 15.10 18.69 4.90
N GLN A 71 15.35 19.88 4.33
CA GLN A 71 16.70 20.27 3.88
C GLN A 71 17.69 20.36 5.03
N ASP A 72 17.28 20.94 6.17
CA ASP A 72 18.08 21.03 7.38
C ASP A 72 18.35 19.63 7.95
N TRP A 73 17.31 18.81 8.10
CA TRP A 73 17.44 17.43 8.57
C TRP A 73 18.38 16.59 7.69
N MET A 74 18.23 16.68 6.36
CA MET A 74 19.06 15.96 5.40
C MET A 74 20.53 16.41 5.48
N THR A 75 20.76 17.69 5.69
CA THR A 75 22.09 18.30 5.73
C THR A 75 22.82 18.04 7.04
N GLU A 76 22.14 18.28 8.16
CA GLU A 76 22.72 18.28 9.50
C GLU A 76 22.60 16.91 10.17
N GLY A 77 21.50 16.17 9.91
CA GLY A 77 21.25 14.87 10.52
C GLY A 77 21.75 13.68 9.69
N VAL A 78 21.55 13.70 8.37
CA VAL A 78 21.90 12.56 7.48
C VAL A 78 23.27 12.74 6.81
N HIS A 79 23.85 13.95 6.84
CA HIS A 79 25.12 14.25 6.17
C HIS A 79 25.15 13.93 4.67
N MET A 80 24.02 14.12 3.96
CA MET A 80 23.89 13.87 2.51
C MET A 80 24.74 14.79 1.61
N LYS A 81 25.61 15.61 2.19
CA LYS A 81 26.57 16.46 1.46
C LYS A 81 27.77 15.68 0.90
N SER A 82 28.08 14.51 1.46
CA SER A 82 29.14 13.64 0.92
C SER A 82 28.67 12.99 -0.37
N GLU A 83 29.52 13.02 -1.40
CA GLU A 83 29.25 12.32 -2.66
C GLU A 83 29.12 10.81 -2.44
N GLU A 84 29.88 10.25 -1.50
CA GLU A 84 29.83 8.83 -1.15
C GLU A 84 28.48 8.46 -0.51
N THR A 85 27.99 9.25 0.44
CA THR A 85 26.66 9.02 1.07
C THR A 85 25.54 9.13 0.04
N ALA A 86 25.61 10.13 -0.84
CA ALA A 86 24.63 10.32 -1.90
C ALA A 86 24.61 9.14 -2.88
N ASP A 87 25.80 8.65 -3.26
CA ASP A 87 25.96 7.51 -4.15
C ASP A 87 25.48 6.19 -3.52
N ALA A 88 25.79 5.98 -2.23
CA ALA A 88 25.28 4.84 -1.47
C ALA A 88 23.75 4.86 -1.36
N MET A 89 23.15 6.03 -1.11
CA MET A 89 21.69 6.18 -1.02
C MET A 89 21.01 5.99 -2.38
N LEU A 90 21.56 6.54 -3.46
CA LEU A 90 21.04 6.30 -4.82
C LEU A 90 21.13 4.82 -5.20
N THR A 91 22.26 4.18 -4.87
CA THR A 91 22.43 2.73 -5.06
C THR A 91 21.38 1.95 -4.28
N PHE A 92 21.17 2.28 -3.00
CA PHE A 92 20.15 1.62 -2.20
C PHE A 92 18.76 1.78 -2.82
N MET A 93 18.41 2.98 -3.29
CA MET A 93 17.13 3.19 -3.96
C MET A 93 17.01 2.41 -5.27
N ALA A 94 18.08 2.28 -6.05
CA ALA A 94 18.05 1.50 -7.29
C ALA A 94 17.77 0.00 -7.05
N ILE A 95 18.22 -0.55 -5.91
CA ILE A 95 18.20 -1.99 -5.66
C ILE A 95 17.10 -2.44 -4.67
N HIS A 96 16.55 -1.54 -3.85
CA HIS A 96 15.70 -1.92 -2.70
C HIS A 96 14.48 -2.78 -3.05
N ALA A 97 13.99 -2.74 -4.29
CA ALA A 97 12.82 -3.48 -4.73
C ALA A 97 13.16 -4.76 -5.51
N LEU A 98 14.44 -5.08 -5.75
CA LEU A 98 14.84 -6.27 -6.51
C LEU A 98 14.33 -7.57 -5.89
N GLY A 99 14.38 -7.70 -4.56
CA GLY A 99 13.85 -8.88 -3.85
C GLY A 99 12.34 -9.08 -4.00
N LYS A 100 11.59 -8.06 -4.44
CA LYS A 100 10.15 -8.16 -4.73
C LYS A 100 9.89 -8.80 -6.10
N ILE A 101 10.86 -8.78 -7.01
CA ILE A 101 10.78 -9.45 -8.31
C ILE A 101 10.86 -10.95 -8.05
N LYS A 102 9.82 -11.67 -8.46
CA LYS A 102 9.65 -13.09 -8.12
C LYS A 102 10.77 -13.93 -8.71
N GLU A 103 11.06 -13.74 -9.99
CA GLU A 103 12.04 -14.50 -10.76
C GLU A 103 13.45 -14.28 -10.21
N PHE A 104 13.82 -13.02 -9.95
CA PHE A 104 15.10 -12.65 -9.33
C PHE A 104 15.28 -13.34 -7.97
N ARG A 105 14.24 -13.31 -7.12
CA ARG A 105 14.28 -13.94 -5.80
C ARG A 105 14.35 -15.46 -5.87
N GLU A 106 13.52 -16.09 -6.70
CA GLU A 106 13.46 -17.56 -6.81
C GLU A 106 14.74 -18.15 -7.42
N GLU A 107 15.41 -17.43 -8.32
CA GLU A 107 16.67 -17.85 -8.93
C GLU A 107 17.86 -17.69 -7.98
N LEU A 108 17.97 -16.56 -7.29
CA LEU A 108 19.17 -16.20 -6.52
C LEU A 108 19.07 -16.49 -5.02
N ALA A 109 17.86 -16.61 -4.48
CA ALA A 109 17.59 -16.91 -3.07
C ALA A 109 16.45 -17.95 -2.93
N PRO A 110 16.67 -19.21 -3.38
CA PRO A 110 15.67 -20.26 -3.28
C PRO A 110 15.30 -20.52 -1.81
N GLY A 111 14.00 -20.66 -1.53
CA GLY A 111 13.46 -20.84 -0.18
C GLY A 111 12.94 -19.57 0.47
N PHE A 112 13.22 -18.39 -0.10
CA PHE A 112 12.63 -17.13 0.37
C PHE A 112 11.30 -16.83 -0.31
N ASN A 113 10.24 -16.65 0.49
CA ASN A 113 8.91 -16.31 0.00
C ASN A 113 8.76 -14.79 -0.28
N ALA A 114 7.59 -14.39 -0.80
CA ALA A 114 7.32 -13.00 -1.18
C ALA A 114 7.31 -12.03 0.02
N GLN A 115 7.02 -12.52 1.23
CA GLN A 115 6.96 -11.72 2.45
C GLN A 115 8.36 -11.41 3.02
N MET A 116 9.36 -12.22 2.68
CA MET A 116 10.75 -12.06 3.12
C MET A 116 11.62 -11.33 2.08
N HIS A 117 11.03 -10.48 1.22
CA HIS A 117 11.73 -9.90 0.07
C HIS A 117 12.98 -9.07 0.45
N ASP A 118 12.97 -8.34 1.57
CA ASP A 118 14.11 -7.52 1.99
C ASP A 118 15.24 -8.39 2.54
N VAL A 119 14.91 -9.41 3.34
CA VAL A 119 15.87 -10.40 3.85
C VAL A 119 16.46 -11.24 2.71
N ALA A 120 15.65 -11.60 1.72
CA ALA A 120 16.11 -12.29 0.52
C ALA A 120 17.09 -11.42 -0.27
N LEU A 121 16.82 -10.12 -0.42
CA LEU A 121 17.74 -9.21 -1.07
C LEU A 121 19.04 -9.09 -0.26
N ALA A 122 18.98 -8.94 1.06
CA ALA A 122 20.16 -8.92 1.92
C ALA A 122 21.03 -10.17 1.71
N HIS A 123 20.42 -11.36 1.70
CA HIS A 123 21.10 -12.62 1.43
C HIS A 123 21.79 -12.66 0.06
N ILE A 124 21.13 -12.15 -0.99
CA ILE A 124 21.70 -12.08 -2.35
C ILE A 124 22.92 -11.13 -2.36
N LEU A 125 22.82 -9.97 -1.72
CA LEU A 125 23.91 -9.00 -1.65
C LEU A 125 25.13 -9.53 -0.87
N GLU A 126 24.92 -10.41 0.12
CA GLU A 126 26.00 -11.03 0.88
C GLU A 126 26.65 -12.21 0.13
N THR A 127 25.86 -13.00 -0.60
CA THR A 127 26.32 -14.27 -1.19
C THR A 127 26.75 -14.16 -2.65
N GLN A 128 26.13 -13.26 -3.41
CA GLN A 128 26.31 -13.10 -4.86
C GLN A 128 26.32 -11.60 -5.25
N PRO A 129 27.16 -10.73 -4.64
CA PRO A 129 27.14 -9.29 -4.88
C PRO A 129 27.42 -8.90 -6.35
N GLU A 130 28.04 -9.77 -7.14
CA GLU A 130 28.34 -9.56 -8.56
C GLU A 130 27.10 -9.38 -9.45
N VAL A 131 25.93 -9.87 -9.02
CA VAL A 131 24.66 -9.66 -9.73
C VAL A 131 24.11 -8.24 -9.49
N VAL A 132 24.67 -7.51 -8.54
CA VAL A 132 24.34 -6.11 -8.23
C VAL A 132 25.61 -5.23 -8.28
N PRO A 133 26.22 -5.01 -9.48
CA PRO A 133 27.46 -4.25 -9.63
C PRO A 133 27.50 -2.89 -8.92
N SER A 134 26.37 -2.16 -8.89
CA SER A 134 26.27 -0.85 -8.26
C SER A 134 26.37 -0.91 -6.74
N PHE A 135 26.00 -2.03 -6.11
CA PHE A 135 26.26 -2.31 -4.70
C PHE A 135 27.71 -2.71 -4.46
N LEU A 136 28.24 -3.62 -5.30
CA LEU A 136 29.60 -4.15 -5.16
C LEU A 136 30.69 -3.06 -5.22
N ARG A 137 30.46 -1.99 -5.99
CA ARG A 137 31.41 -0.86 -6.09
C ARG A 137 31.43 0.06 -4.86
N LEU A 138 30.44 -0.03 -3.96
CA LEU A 138 30.38 0.85 -2.78
C LEU A 138 31.48 0.52 -1.78
N ALA A 139 31.82 1.48 -0.93
CA ALA A 139 32.75 1.22 0.18
C ALA A 139 32.19 0.12 1.13
N PRO A 140 33.05 -0.73 1.73
CA PRO A 140 32.60 -1.86 2.55
C PRO A 140 31.71 -1.50 3.76
N HIS A 141 31.80 -0.27 4.26
CA HIS A 141 30.94 0.19 5.35
C HIS A 141 29.50 0.46 4.85
N TYR A 142 29.31 1.05 3.66
CA TYR A 142 27.98 1.21 3.07
C TYR A 142 27.36 -0.11 2.62
N GLN A 143 28.18 -1.05 2.13
CA GLN A 143 27.70 -2.39 1.80
C GLN A 143 27.06 -3.06 3.03
N ARG A 144 27.78 -3.07 4.17
CA ARG A 144 27.27 -3.59 5.44
C ARG A 144 26.05 -2.81 5.94
N LEU A 145 26.06 -1.48 5.86
CA LEU A 145 24.93 -0.65 6.28
C LEU A 145 23.65 -0.93 5.49
N ILE A 146 23.75 -1.12 4.17
CA ILE A 146 22.61 -1.46 3.30
C ILE A 146 22.05 -2.85 3.66
N VAL A 147 22.93 -3.85 3.82
CA VAL A 147 22.55 -5.22 4.20
C VAL A 147 21.87 -5.26 5.57
N ASP A 148 22.45 -4.58 6.57
CA ASP A 148 21.86 -4.48 7.90
C ASP A 148 20.53 -3.73 7.86
N SER A 149 20.42 -2.65 7.07
CA SER A 149 19.18 -1.89 6.87
C SER A 149 18.06 -2.71 6.23
N LEU A 150 18.38 -3.61 5.29
CA LEU A 150 17.42 -4.55 4.69
C LEU A 150 16.98 -5.65 5.67
N SER A 151 17.86 -6.00 6.61
CA SER A 151 17.61 -7.04 7.61
C SER A 151 16.82 -6.54 8.82
N VAL A 152 16.41 -5.26 8.84
CA VAL A 152 15.59 -4.70 9.91
C VAL A 152 14.12 -5.08 9.69
N ASP A 153 13.59 -5.96 10.54
CA ASP A 153 12.16 -6.32 10.60
C ASP A 153 11.34 -5.20 11.27
N PHE A 154 11.10 -4.13 10.51
CA PHE A 154 10.37 -2.95 10.94
C PHE A 154 9.64 -2.28 9.78
N GLU A 155 8.30 -2.30 9.82
CA GLU A 155 7.45 -1.56 8.86
C GLU A 155 7.06 -0.20 9.43
N PHE A 156 7.51 0.88 8.77
CA PHE A 156 7.29 2.23 9.26
C PHE A 156 5.81 2.66 9.20
N SER A 157 5.06 2.19 8.19
CA SER A 157 3.64 2.51 8.08
C SER A 157 2.85 1.99 9.28
N GLN A 158 3.15 0.75 9.71
CA GLN A 158 2.59 0.10 10.89
C GLN A 158 2.98 0.84 12.17
N PHE A 159 4.22 1.32 12.26
CA PHE A 159 4.67 2.15 13.39
C PHE A 159 3.88 3.46 13.50
N LEU A 160 3.66 4.17 12.38
CA LEU A 160 2.88 5.41 12.39
C LEU A 160 1.44 5.22 12.88
N GLN A 161 0.88 4.03 12.72
CA GLN A 161 -0.46 3.65 13.17
C GLN A 161 -0.46 2.98 14.54
N ALA A 162 0.70 2.83 15.18
CA ALA A 162 0.89 2.11 16.44
C ALA A 162 0.48 0.62 16.42
N GLU A 163 0.52 -0.01 15.24
CA GLU A 163 0.43 -1.46 15.14
C GLU A 163 1.67 -2.12 15.75
N ASN A 164 2.87 -1.60 15.43
CA ASN A 164 4.14 -2.07 16.00
C ASN A 164 4.19 -1.85 17.52
N VAL A 165 5.08 -2.61 18.18
CA VAL A 165 5.39 -2.52 19.62
C VAL A 165 6.83 -2.05 19.85
N PRO A 166 7.21 -1.64 21.07
CA PRO A 166 8.59 -1.27 21.40
C PRO A 166 9.66 -2.26 20.93
N ALA A 167 9.40 -3.57 21.00
CA ALA A 167 10.33 -4.58 20.50
C ALA A 167 10.69 -4.43 19.01
N ASN A 168 9.80 -3.90 18.17
CA ASN A 168 10.12 -3.60 16.77
C ASN A 168 11.16 -2.49 16.65
N LEU A 169 11.15 -1.49 17.54
CA LEU A 169 12.14 -0.41 17.56
C LEU A 169 13.48 -0.90 18.13
N MET A 170 13.47 -1.87 19.04
CA MET A 170 14.69 -2.50 19.56
C MET A 170 15.51 -3.14 18.43
N VAL A 171 14.85 -3.82 17.48
CA VAL A 171 15.52 -4.41 16.30
C VAL A 171 16.20 -3.33 15.44
N VAL A 172 15.54 -2.18 15.24
CA VAL A 172 16.13 -1.02 14.55
C VAL A 172 17.39 -0.55 15.29
N LYS A 173 17.29 -0.39 16.62
CA LYS A 173 18.40 0.07 17.45
C LYS A 173 19.59 -0.90 17.41
N ASP A 174 19.35 -2.18 17.57
CA ASP A 174 20.39 -3.20 17.63
C ASP A 174 21.11 -3.38 16.30
N LYS A 175 20.37 -3.36 15.18
CA LYS A 175 20.95 -3.51 13.83
C LYS A 175 21.71 -2.28 13.37
N LEU A 176 21.31 -1.08 13.78
CA LEU A 176 21.94 0.16 13.31
C LEU A 176 23.01 0.70 14.25
N LYS A 177 23.05 0.26 15.52
CA LYS A 177 24.07 0.64 16.50
C LYS A 177 25.52 0.44 16.01
N PRO A 178 25.89 -0.65 15.31
CA PRO A 178 27.26 -0.82 14.79
C PRO A 178 27.69 0.26 13.79
N HIS A 179 26.74 0.97 13.17
CA HIS A 179 26.96 2.01 12.17
C HIS A 179 26.94 3.42 12.76
N GLY A 180 26.87 3.54 14.09
CA GLY A 180 26.85 4.83 14.78
C GLY A 180 25.62 5.68 14.41
N GLU A 181 25.75 6.99 14.57
CA GLU A 181 24.65 7.93 14.34
C GLU A 181 24.24 8.01 12.86
N ASP A 182 25.22 7.92 11.96
CA ASP A 182 25.05 7.95 10.52
C ASP A 182 24.16 6.79 10.03
N GLY A 183 24.28 5.62 10.66
CA GLY A 183 23.45 4.46 10.33
C GLY A 183 21.96 4.69 10.55
N PHE A 184 21.58 5.28 11.69
CA PHE A 184 20.18 5.63 11.99
C PHE A 184 19.65 6.67 11.01
N ALA A 185 20.45 7.71 10.74
CA ALA A 185 20.05 8.78 9.84
C ALA A 185 19.88 8.27 8.39
N PHE A 186 20.80 7.43 7.92
CA PHE A 186 20.73 6.77 6.62
C PHE A 186 19.47 5.88 6.49
N PHE A 187 19.17 5.08 7.51
CA PHE A 187 17.97 4.24 7.53
C PHE A 187 16.67 5.07 7.53
N CYS A 188 16.62 6.15 8.31
CA CYS A 188 15.48 7.07 8.33
C CYS A 188 15.27 7.75 6.98
N PHE A 189 16.37 8.21 6.36
CA PHE A 189 16.31 8.84 5.04
C PHE A 189 15.85 7.86 3.96
N ARG A 190 16.34 6.61 3.99
CA ARG A 190 15.87 5.52 3.13
C ARG A 190 14.34 5.37 3.18
N ILE A 191 13.76 5.27 4.39
CA ILE A 191 12.30 5.15 4.56
C ILE A 191 11.59 6.37 3.95
N PHE A 192 12.09 7.57 4.22
CA PHE A 192 11.50 8.81 3.71
C PHE A 192 11.46 8.87 2.18
N VAL A 193 12.57 8.57 1.51
CA VAL A 193 12.63 8.62 0.03
C VAL A 193 11.85 7.48 -0.64
N GLN A 194 11.79 6.30 -0.01
CA GLN A 194 10.90 5.22 -0.48
C GLN A 194 9.43 5.63 -0.43
N MET A 195 9.00 6.31 0.64
CA MET A 195 7.63 6.82 0.73
C MET A 195 7.36 7.88 -0.32
N CYS A 196 8.31 8.76 -0.61
CA CYS A 196 8.18 9.74 -1.70
C CYS A 196 7.97 9.07 -3.07
N GLY A 197 8.65 7.95 -3.31
CA GLY A 197 8.50 7.13 -4.52
C GLY A 197 7.25 6.25 -4.58
N LYS A 198 6.50 6.06 -3.48
CA LYS A 198 5.42 5.07 -3.36
C LYS A 198 4.35 5.13 -4.46
N LEU A 199 4.04 6.33 -4.94
CA LEU A 199 3.05 6.57 -6.00
C LEU A 199 3.68 6.81 -7.39
N GLY A 200 4.92 6.39 -7.61
CA GLY A 200 5.64 6.56 -8.87
C GLY A 200 4.92 5.98 -10.10
N ALA A 201 4.16 4.89 -9.93
CA ALA A 201 3.33 4.31 -10.99
C ALA A 201 2.19 5.21 -11.46
N LYS A 202 1.75 6.17 -10.61
CA LYS A 202 0.74 7.18 -10.98
C LYS A 202 1.38 8.42 -11.61
N SER A 203 2.51 8.86 -11.07
CA SER A 203 3.24 10.01 -11.59
C SER A 203 4.70 9.97 -11.17
N LEU A 204 5.59 10.27 -12.12
CA LEU A 204 7.00 10.55 -11.87
C LEU A 204 7.33 12.04 -11.98
N LEU A 205 6.32 12.91 -12.17
CA LEU A 205 6.57 14.34 -12.30
C LEU A 205 6.94 14.97 -10.96
N GLY A 206 6.42 14.48 -9.84
CA GLY A 206 6.78 14.92 -8.49
C GLY A 206 6.57 13.78 -7.51
N SER A 207 6.80 14.05 -6.23
CA SER A 207 6.45 13.12 -5.15
C SER A 207 4.96 13.25 -4.85
N LEU A 208 4.13 12.48 -5.56
CA LEU A 208 2.66 12.53 -5.35
C LEU A 208 2.25 12.08 -3.94
N PHE A 209 3.07 11.27 -3.26
CA PHE A 209 2.74 10.74 -1.94
C PHE A 209 3.06 11.71 -0.79
N MET A 210 4.18 12.43 -0.84
CA MET A 210 4.68 13.22 0.29
C MET A 210 4.09 14.64 0.29
N THR A 211 2.77 14.73 0.43
CA THR A 211 2.02 15.97 0.63
C THR A 211 2.28 16.57 2.02
N GLU A 212 1.79 17.78 2.28
CA GLU A 212 1.91 18.40 3.60
C GLU A 212 1.26 17.55 4.69
N SER A 213 0.02 17.11 4.49
CA SER A 213 -0.69 16.23 5.44
C SER A 213 0.08 14.93 5.72
N GLN A 214 0.64 14.32 4.68
CA GLN A 214 1.41 13.09 4.82
C GLN A 214 2.73 13.32 5.55
N PHE A 215 3.41 14.43 5.28
CA PHE A 215 4.63 14.80 5.99
C PHE A 215 4.37 15.07 7.47
N GLN A 216 3.30 15.77 7.83
CA GLN A 216 2.94 16.03 9.22
C GLN A 216 2.59 14.75 10.00
N ARG A 217 2.10 13.71 9.31
CA ARG A 217 1.92 12.37 9.90
C ARG A 217 3.23 11.61 10.02
N PHE A 218 4.11 11.76 9.04
CA PHE A 218 5.37 11.04 8.92
C PHE A 218 6.43 11.53 9.92
N ARG A 219 6.56 12.85 10.08
CA ARG A 219 7.60 13.51 10.88
C ARG A 219 7.68 13.02 12.33
N PRO A 220 6.58 12.93 13.11
CA PRO A 220 6.66 12.41 14.48
C PRO A 220 7.24 11.00 14.57
N GLY A 221 7.02 10.17 13.55
CA GLY A 221 7.62 8.84 13.49
C GLY A 221 9.12 8.87 13.23
N LEU A 222 9.60 9.78 12.36
CA LEU A 222 11.04 10.00 12.17
C LEU A 222 11.70 10.50 13.46
N ASP A 223 11.10 11.48 14.11
CA ASP A 223 11.62 12.06 15.35
C ASP A 223 11.77 10.96 16.43
N ALA A 224 10.80 10.04 16.51
CA ALA A 224 10.86 8.89 17.42
C ALA A 224 11.98 7.89 17.08
N LEU A 225 12.21 7.60 15.78
CA LEU A 225 13.33 6.75 15.37
C LEU A 225 14.69 7.40 15.66
N GLN A 226 14.80 8.72 15.47
CA GLN A 226 16.03 9.45 15.80
C GLN A 226 16.30 9.47 17.30
N GLN A 227 15.27 9.51 18.13
CA GLN A 227 15.41 9.42 19.58
C GLN A 227 16.00 8.07 20.05
N LEU A 228 15.97 7.01 19.23
CA LEU A 228 16.64 5.73 19.57
C LEU A 228 18.16 5.85 19.72
N ARG A 229 18.75 6.95 19.24
CA ARG A 229 20.16 7.30 19.48
C ARG A 229 20.48 7.46 20.96
N THR A 230 19.53 7.99 21.74
CA THR A 230 19.75 8.37 23.14
C THR A 230 18.79 7.67 24.10
N LEU A 231 17.60 7.30 23.64
CA LEU A 231 16.57 6.65 24.45
C LEU A 231 16.52 5.14 24.23
N GLU A 232 15.95 4.44 25.20
CA GLU A 232 15.54 3.06 25.02
C GLU A 232 14.28 2.95 24.18
N ALA A 233 14.12 1.81 23.48
CA ALA A 233 13.04 1.58 22.53
C ALA A 233 11.64 1.81 23.14
N GLY A 234 11.41 1.35 24.38
CA GLY A 234 10.17 1.60 25.12
C GLY A 234 9.91 3.08 25.38
N SER A 235 10.93 3.84 25.77
CA SER A 235 10.80 5.29 26.03
C SER A 235 10.51 6.07 24.76
N ALA A 236 11.23 5.78 23.66
CA ALA A 236 11.01 6.43 22.36
C ALA A 236 9.59 6.13 21.81
N TYR A 237 9.15 4.88 21.91
CA TYR A 237 7.81 4.48 21.50
C TYR A 237 6.72 5.16 22.34
N ASN A 238 6.88 5.21 23.67
CA ASN A 238 5.92 5.87 24.55
C ASN A 238 5.86 7.38 24.31
N ALA A 239 7.00 8.04 24.05
CA ALA A 239 7.02 9.46 23.68
C ALA A 239 6.26 9.71 22.37
N PHE A 240 6.45 8.85 21.36
CA PHE A 240 5.67 8.89 20.12
C PHE A 240 4.17 8.73 20.36
N LEU A 241 3.75 7.72 21.13
CA LEU A 241 2.33 7.49 21.44
C LEU A 241 1.71 8.66 22.18
N LEU A 242 2.40 9.22 23.17
CA LEU A 242 1.89 10.36 23.95
C LEU A 242 1.72 11.59 23.08
N LEU A 243 2.68 11.89 22.20
CA LEU A 243 2.60 13.02 21.26
C LEU A 243 1.41 12.88 20.29
N GLN A 244 1.09 11.66 19.87
CA GLN A 244 -0.05 11.42 18.99
C GLN A 244 -1.38 11.42 19.78
N GLY A 245 -1.40 10.76 20.93
CA GLY A 245 -2.56 10.70 21.81
C GLY A 245 -2.96 12.07 22.35
N SER A 246 -2.01 12.97 22.60
CA SER A 246 -2.30 14.32 23.12
C SER A 246 -3.09 15.22 22.19
N LYS A 247 -3.18 14.87 20.90
CA LYS A 247 -4.01 15.59 19.94
C LYS A 247 -5.50 15.26 20.08
N ALA A 248 -5.81 14.12 20.70
CA ALA A 248 -7.16 13.57 20.80
C ALA A 248 -7.63 13.30 22.24
N LEU A 249 -6.71 13.23 23.22
CA LEU A 249 -7.02 12.94 24.63
C LEU A 249 -7.13 14.21 25.48
N SER A 250 -8.21 14.30 26.26
CA SER A 250 -8.40 15.31 27.30
C SER A 250 -8.04 14.82 28.71
N ARG A 251 -7.69 13.54 28.87
CA ARG A 251 -7.44 12.89 30.18
C ARG A 251 -6.09 12.19 30.23
N PHE A 252 -5.20 12.66 31.11
CA PHE A 252 -3.86 12.10 31.37
C PHE A 252 -3.70 11.76 32.85
N ALA A 253 -4.05 10.54 33.29
CA ALA A 253 -3.82 10.13 34.70
C ALA A 253 -4.01 8.61 35.01
N SER A 254 -3.79 7.67 34.09
CA SER A 254 -3.92 6.23 34.43
C SER A 254 -3.04 5.32 33.57
N PRO A 255 -2.74 4.08 34.00
CA PRO A 255 -2.09 3.06 33.15
C PRO A 255 -2.87 2.77 31.85
N GLU A 256 -4.20 2.97 31.87
CA GLU A 256 -5.06 2.83 30.69
C GLU A 256 -4.79 3.91 29.65
N HIS A 257 -4.17 5.04 30.03
CA HIS A 257 -3.84 6.13 29.11
C HIS A 257 -2.92 5.68 27.98
N GLN A 258 -1.92 4.82 28.24
CA GLN A 258 -1.05 4.30 27.18
C GLN A 258 -1.80 3.41 26.20
N ALA A 259 -2.69 2.54 26.72
CA ALA A 259 -3.56 1.71 25.88
C ALA A 259 -4.52 2.56 25.04
N LEU A 260 -5.10 3.62 25.63
CA LEU A 260 -5.96 4.56 24.92
C LEU A 260 -5.18 5.35 23.86
N ALA A 261 -3.99 5.85 24.17
CA ALA A 261 -3.13 6.54 23.19
C ALA A 261 -2.84 5.62 21.99
N ARG A 262 -2.50 4.34 22.24
CA ARG A 262 -2.31 3.34 21.19
C ARG A 262 -3.59 3.09 20.38
N LEU A 263 -4.74 2.92 21.04
CA LEU A 263 -6.03 2.75 20.37
C LEU A 263 -6.37 3.94 19.47
N LEU A 264 -6.10 5.17 19.91
CA LEU A 264 -6.36 6.37 19.12
C LEU A 264 -5.48 6.44 17.88
N CYS A 265 -4.20 6.06 17.99
CA CYS A 265 -3.33 5.91 16.83
C CYS A 265 -3.87 4.85 15.86
N LEU A 266 -4.26 3.67 16.36
CA LEU A 266 -4.84 2.60 15.56
C LEU A 266 -6.12 3.07 14.85
N GLY A 267 -7.04 3.69 15.58
CA GLY A 267 -8.28 4.25 15.05
C GLY A 267 -8.10 5.46 14.14
N SER A 268 -6.87 5.95 13.93
CA SER A 268 -6.57 7.17 13.18
C SER A 268 -7.36 8.38 13.68
N ALA A 269 -7.60 8.45 15.00
CA ALA A 269 -8.33 9.55 15.62
C ALA A 269 -7.42 10.78 15.75
N SER A 270 -7.46 11.65 14.75
CA SER A 270 -6.67 12.89 14.71
C SER A 270 -7.38 14.10 15.32
N ASP A 271 -8.64 13.96 15.71
CA ASP A 271 -9.46 15.02 16.32
C ASP A 271 -10.14 14.54 17.61
N HIS A 272 -10.59 15.53 18.40
CA HIS A 272 -11.19 15.30 19.71
C HIS A 272 -12.49 14.49 19.63
N LYS A 273 -13.29 14.65 18.56
CA LYS A 273 -14.59 13.99 18.41
C LYS A 273 -14.42 12.50 18.18
N ASN A 274 -13.54 12.13 17.25
CA ASN A 274 -13.18 10.74 16.99
C ASN A 274 -12.47 10.13 18.20
N GLY A 275 -11.65 10.91 18.89
CA GLY A 275 -10.98 10.46 20.11
C GLY A 275 -11.95 10.15 21.25
N GLU A 276 -12.96 11.02 21.47
CA GLU A 276 -13.97 10.83 22.50
C GLU A 276 -14.83 9.58 22.24
N ALA A 277 -15.19 9.32 20.97
CA ALA A 277 -15.97 8.14 20.61
C ALA A 277 -15.24 6.83 20.98
N LEU A 278 -13.93 6.77 20.74
CA LEU A 278 -13.12 5.61 21.08
C LEU A 278 -12.91 5.47 22.60
N CYS A 279 -12.67 6.59 23.30
CA CYS A 279 -12.58 6.60 24.76
C CYS A 279 -13.89 6.11 25.40
N ARG A 280 -15.05 6.57 24.91
CA ARG A 280 -16.36 6.13 25.39
C ARG A 280 -16.57 4.63 25.15
N ALA A 281 -16.23 4.14 23.97
CA ALA A 281 -16.31 2.71 23.65
C ALA A 281 -15.42 1.86 24.57
N PHE A 282 -14.22 2.36 24.92
CA PHE A 282 -13.34 1.71 25.88
C PHE A 282 -13.92 1.76 27.30
N ASP A 283 -14.49 2.88 27.72
CA ASP A 283 -15.12 3.04 29.04
C ASP A 283 -16.34 2.13 29.24
N GLU A 284 -17.06 1.80 28.16
CA GLU A 284 -18.20 0.88 28.13
C GLU A 284 -17.83 -0.61 28.28
N LEU A 285 -16.54 -0.96 28.17
CA LEU A 285 -16.07 -2.31 28.46
C LEU A 285 -16.14 -2.59 29.96
N GLN A 286 -16.37 -3.84 30.33
CA GLN A 286 -16.35 -4.25 31.74
C GLN A 286 -14.93 -4.08 32.32
N PRO A 287 -14.78 -3.83 33.64
CA PRO A 287 -13.47 -3.62 34.26
C PRO A 287 -12.45 -4.74 33.95
N LYS A 288 -12.90 -6.00 33.91
CA LYS A 288 -12.05 -7.15 33.54
C LYS A 288 -11.63 -7.13 32.06
N GLU A 289 -12.55 -6.75 31.17
CA GLU A 289 -12.28 -6.58 29.73
C GLU A 289 -11.26 -5.45 29.50
N ARG A 290 -11.47 -4.28 30.13
CA ARG A 290 -10.53 -3.15 30.06
C ARG A 290 -9.15 -3.53 30.56
N ALA A 291 -9.05 -4.15 31.73
CA ALA A 291 -7.77 -4.57 32.28
C ALA A 291 -7.04 -5.59 31.39
N GLY A 292 -7.79 -6.51 30.76
CA GLY A 292 -7.25 -7.45 29.77
C GLY A 292 -6.69 -6.72 28.55
N LEU A 293 -7.51 -5.87 27.93
CA LEU A 293 -7.16 -5.11 26.74
C LEU A 293 -6.00 -4.15 26.99
N THR A 294 -5.98 -3.46 28.14
CA THR A 294 -4.86 -2.59 28.53
C THR A 294 -3.56 -3.38 28.58
N ARG A 295 -3.52 -4.51 29.29
CA ARG A 295 -2.31 -5.34 29.35
C ARG A 295 -1.87 -5.80 27.96
N TRP A 296 -2.81 -6.14 27.08
CA TRP A 296 -2.50 -6.57 25.72
C TRP A 296 -1.86 -5.45 24.89
N LEU A 297 -2.43 -4.25 24.97
CA LEU A 297 -2.01 -3.10 24.19
C LEU A 297 -0.73 -2.44 24.72
N THR A 298 -0.42 -2.59 26.01
CA THR A 298 0.80 -2.01 26.61
C THR A 298 1.98 -2.97 26.67
N ALA A 299 1.80 -4.25 26.30
CA ALA A 299 2.89 -5.23 26.29
C ALA A 299 4.00 -4.78 25.32
N ASP A 300 5.20 -4.55 25.86
CA ASP A 300 6.31 -3.95 25.11
C ASP A 300 7.02 -4.93 24.16
N GLY A 301 6.89 -6.25 24.40
CA GLY A 301 7.64 -7.30 23.71
C GLY A 301 9.13 -7.38 24.07
N ILE A 302 9.57 -6.60 25.05
CA ILE A 302 10.95 -6.55 25.54
C ILE A 302 11.00 -7.18 26.93
N THR A 303 10.36 -6.53 27.91
CA THR A 303 10.24 -6.98 29.31
C THR A 303 8.95 -7.75 29.55
N GLN A 304 7.88 -7.35 28.88
CA GLN A 304 6.56 -7.98 28.90
C GLN A 304 6.36 -8.73 27.59
N ARG A 305 6.52 -10.05 27.63
CA ARG A 305 6.46 -10.91 26.45
C ARG A 305 5.22 -11.80 26.43
N PRO A 306 4.68 -12.10 25.24
CA PRO A 306 5.06 -11.51 23.95
C PRO A 306 4.50 -10.09 23.76
N GLY A 307 5.14 -9.30 22.88
CA GLY A 307 4.55 -8.06 22.36
C GLY A 307 3.68 -8.36 21.15
N TYR A 308 2.51 -7.71 21.05
CA TYR A 308 1.52 -8.00 20.01
C TYR A 308 1.45 -6.89 18.97
N VAL A 309 1.84 -7.21 17.74
CA VAL A 309 1.65 -6.37 16.55
C VAL A 309 0.28 -6.67 15.97
N LEU A 310 -0.63 -5.69 16.01
CA LEU A 310 -2.01 -5.86 15.55
C LEU A 310 -2.17 -5.41 14.10
N CYS A 311 -1.83 -6.30 13.16
CA CYS A 311 -1.85 -6.00 11.73
C CYS A 311 -3.27 -5.73 11.23
N ASP A 312 -3.47 -4.62 10.52
CA ASP A 312 -4.77 -4.16 9.99
C ASP A 312 -5.82 -3.76 11.06
N ALA A 313 -5.40 -3.58 12.32
CA ALA A 313 -6.26 -3.00 13.36
C ALA A 313 -6.85 -1.62 13.00
N PRO A 314 -6.13 -0.72 12.29
CA PRO A 314 -6.71 0.54 11.83
C PRO A 314 -7.95 0.35 10.94
N SER A 315 -7.89 -0.55 9.98
CA SER A 315 -9.02 -0.84 9.09
C SER A 315 -10.18 -1.46 9.87
N LEU A 316 -9.91 -2.34 10.83
CA LEU A 316 -10.94 -2.90 11.72
C LEU A 316 -11.69 -1.79 12.47
N LEU A 317 -10.97 -0.87 13.12
CA LEU A 317 -11.60 0.21 13.89
C LEU A 317 -12.35 1.20 12.99
N GLN A 318 -11.79 1.54 11.83
CA GLN A 318 -12.46 2.41 10.85
C GLN A 318 -13.76 1.78 10.31
N ASN A 319 -13.71 0.50 9.92
CA ASN A 319 -14.87 -0.23 9.44
C ASN A 319 -15.93 -0.37 10.53
N ALA A 320 -15.53 -0.68 11.77
CA ALA A 320 -16.43 -0.76 12.91
C ALA A 320 -17.09 0.58 13.25
N GLN A 321 -16.34 1.69 13.14
CA GLN A 321 -16.88 3.04 13.37
C GLN A 321 -17.87 3.44 12.28
N ALA A 322 -17.59 3.09 11.02
CA ALA A 322 -18.47 3.37 9.89
C ALA A 322 -19.73 2.49 9.87
N ASN A 323 -19.68 1.29 10.47
CA ASN A 323 -20.79 0.36 10.55
C ASN A 323 -21.53 0.46 11.89
N SER A 324 -22.71 1.09 11.88
CA SER A 324 -23.55 1.22 13.09
C SER A 324 -24.00 -0.11 13.69
N ALA A 325 -23.99 -1.19 12.91
CA ALA A 325 -24.26 -2.54 13.39
C ALA A 325 -23.12 -3.14 14.21
N VAL A 326 -21.91 -2.61 14.07
CA VAL A 326 -20.75 -3.07 14.82
C VAL A 326 -20.47 -2.04 15.91
N GLY A 327 -20.09 -0.82 15.52
CA GLY A 327 -19.64 0.19 16.45
C GLY A 327 -18.33 -0.17 17.14
N LEU A 328 -17.67 0.83 17.72
CA LEU A 328 -16.36 0.67 18.36
C LEU A 328 -16.41 -0.29 19.55
N THR A 329 -17.45 -0.23 20.40
CA THR A 329 -17.54 -1.07 21.60
C THR A 329 -17.55 -2.57 21.27
N ARG A 330 -18.28 -3.00 20.23
CA ARG A 330 -18.28 -4.42 19.82
C ARG A 330 -16.95 -4.82 19.21
N ALA A 331 -16.31 -3.96 18.42
CA ALA A 331 -14.97 -4.21 17.89
C ALA A 331 -13.94 -4.39 19.01
N LEU A 332 -13.96 -3.55 20.05
CA LEU A 332 -13.07 -3.68 21.20
C LEU A 332 -13.34 -4.98 22.00
N ARG A 333 -14.61 -5.38 22.18
CA ARG A 333 -14.94 -6.68 22.80
C ARG A 333 -14.44 -7.87 21.96
N MET A 334 -14.50 -7.76 20.63
CA MET A 334 -13.94 -8.79 19.76
C MET A 334 -12.42 -8.88 19.86
N LEU A 335 -11.73 -7.74 20.01
CA LEU A 335 -10.30 -7.71 20.32
C LEU A 335 -9.99 -8.37 21.67
N VAL A 336 -10.82 -8.19 22.69
CA VAL A 336 -10.69 -8.90 23.98
C VAL A 336 -10.91 -10.40 23.83
N ALA A 337 -11.89 -10.83 23.04
CA ALA A 337 -12.11 -12.25 22.76
C ALA A 337 -10.90 -12.86 22.03
N LEU A 338 -10.38 -12.16 21.02
CA LEU A 338 -9.20 -12.57 20.28
C LEU A 338 -7.96 -12.65 21.17
N GLN A 339 -7.76 -11.68 22.06
CA GLN A 339 -6.68 -11.72 23.05
C GLN A 339 -6.70 -13.05 23.81
N GLN A 340 -7.87 -13.48 24.30
CA GLN A 340 -8.00 -14.71 25.09
C GLN A 340 -7.58 -15.95 24.30
N VAL A 341 -7.90 -16.00 23.00
CA VAL A 341 -7.48 -17.08 22.10
C VAL A 341 -5.97 -17.06 21.85
N CYS A 342 -5.37 -15.87 21.75
CA CYS A 342 -3.94 -15.72 21.50
C CYS A 342 -3.04 -15.87 22.75
N SER A 343 -3.62 -15.89 23.97
CA SER A 343 -2.90 -15.74 25.25
C SER A 343 -2.22 -17.00 25.78
N ASP A 344 -2.24 -18.12 25.06
CA ASP A 344 -1.63 -19.36 25.54
C ASP A 344 -0.09 -19.21 25.71
N GLY A 345 0.49 -19.84 26.73
CA GLY A 345 1.83 -19.51 27.26
C GLY A 345 3.00 -19.88 26.34
N TRP A 346 3.48 -18.92 25.55
CA TRP A 346 4.57 -19.12 24.59
C TRP A 346 5.84 -18.34 24.96
N GLY A 347 7.00 -18.92 24.66
CA GLY A 347 8.32 -18.30 24.85
C GLY A 347 8.74 -17.30 23.76
N THR A 348 7.81 -16.89 22.87
CA THR A 348 8.14 -16.00 21.75
C THR A 348 8.25 -14.54 22.19
N HIS A 349 9.07 -13.77 21.47
CA HIS A 349 9.28 -12.36 21.78
C HIS A 349 8.19 -11.47 21.15
N LYS A 350 7.80 -11.79 19.91
CA LYS A 350 6.88 -11.00 19.09
C LYS A 350 5.79 -11.88 18.50
N VAL A 351 4.57 -11.36 18.51
CA VAL A 351 3.39 -12.01 17.92
C VAL A 351 2.73 -11.03 16.96
N TYR A 352 2.58 -11.43 15.70
CA TYR A 352 1.84 -10.71 14.68
C TYR A 352 0.43 -11.28 14.61
N VAL A 353 -0.59 -10.44 14.73
CA VAL A 353 -1.99 -10.84 14.67
C VAL A 353 -2.62 -10.15 13.47
N HIS A 354 -2.84 -10.90 12.39
CA HIS A 354 -3.48 -10.40 11.17
C HIS A 354 -4.99 -10.35 11.33
N LEU A 355 -5.55 -9.14 11.26
CA LEU A 355 -6.96 -8.84 11.46
C LEU A 355 -7.73 -8.63 10.15
N ASP A 356 -7.13 -8.88 8.99
CA ASP A 356 -7.68 -8.55 7.67
C ASP A 356 -9.11 -9.09 7.45
N GLU A 357 -9.37 -10.36 7.76
CA GLU A 357 -10.72 -10.94 7.62
C GLU A 357 -11.70 -10.39 8.65
N LEU A 358 -11.25 -10.10 9.87
CA LEU A 358 -12.09 -9.52 10.92
C LEU A 358 -12.46 -8.08 10.60
N SER A 359 -11.51 -7.33 10.04
CA SER A 359 -11.69 -5.99 9.50
C SER A 359 -12.71 -5.98 8.36
N ALA A 360 -12.59 -6.90 7.41
CA ALA A 360 -13.58 -7.09 6.35
C ALA A 360 -14.96 -7.48 6.92
N TRP A 361 -14.99 -8.31 7.95
CA TRP A 361 -16.24 -8.70 8.59
C TRP A 361 -16.92 -7.54 9.33
N ALA A 362 -16.15 -6.69 10.01
CA ALA A 362 -16.70 -5.49 10.65
C ALA A 362 -17.39 -4.55 9.65
N LYS A 363 -16.93 -4.54 8.40
CA LYS A 363 -17.57 -3.78 7.31
C LYS A 363 -18.88 -4.41 6.85
N ASP A 364 -18.94 -5.74 6.79
CA ASP A 364 -20.04 -6.50 6.18
C ASP A 364 -21.17 -6.86 7.16
N ALA A 365 -20.89 -6.95 8.46
CA ALA A 365 -21.82 -7.48 9.45
C ALA A 365 -23.11 -6.64 9.56
N GLY A 366 -24.25 -7.33 9.64
CA GLY A 366 -25.57 -6.72 9.75
C GLY A 366 -26.00 -6.43 11.19
N ASN A 367 -27.12 -5.70 11.30
CA ASN A 367 -27.75 -5.36 12.58
C ASN A 367 -28.47 -6.54 13.25
N GLU A 368 -28.68 -7.65 12.53
CA GLU A 368 -29.48 -8.78 13.02
C GLU A 368 -28.74 -9.54 14.12
N ASN A 369 -29.35 -9.66 15.30
CA ASN A 369 -28.94 -10.53 16.40
C ASN A 369 -27.47 -10.41 16.87
N GLY A 370 -26.84 -9.25 16.70
CA GLY A 370 -25.43 -9.09 17.05
C GLY A 370 -24.50 -9.97 16.22
N GLU A 371 -24.81 -10.14 14.94
CA GLU A 371 -24.10 -10.99 13.96
C GLU A 371 -22.58 -10.91 14.06
N PHE A 372 -22.05 -9.69 14.26
CA PHE A 372 -20.61 -9.47 14.41
C PHE A 372 -20.02 -10.23 15.59
N MET A 373 -20.66 -10.17 16.76
CA MET A 373 -20.20 -10.84 17.98
C MET A 373 -20.49 -12.34 17.99
N ALA A 374 -21.42 -12.81 17.17
CA ALA A 374 -21.75 -14.22 17.01
C ALA A 374 -20.80 -14.96 16.06
N ALA A 375 -19.90 -14.25 15.39
CA ALA A 375 -18.91 -14.88 14.52
C ALA A 375 -17.90 -15.71 15.32
N GLN A 376 -17.61 -16.90 14.83
CA GLN A 376 -16.59 -17.76 15.42
C GLN A 376 -15.23 -17.39 14.81
N LEU A 377 -14.24 -17.16 15.68
CA LEU A 377 -12.87 -16.91 15.28
C LEU A 377 -12.10 -18.23 15.27
N ASP A 378 -11.49 -18.54 14.14
CA ASP A 378 -10.39 -19.51 14.06
C ASP A 378 -9.09 -18.72 13.91
N VAL A 379 -8.04 -19.15 14.58
CA VAL A 379 -6.79 -18.39 14.67
C VAL A 379 -5.60 -19.32 14.41
N PRO A 380 -5.46 -19.86 13.19
CA PRO A 380 -4.29 -20.62 12.80
C PRO A 380 -3.02 -19.78 12.98
N TYR A 381 -1.92 -20.45 13.32
CA TYR A 381 -0.64 -19.82 13.51
C TYR A 381 0.50 -20.53 12.79
N GLU A 382 1.56 -19.76 12.53
CA GLU A 382 2.84 -20.22 12.00
C GLU A 382 3.96 -19.62 12.85
N ASP A 383 4.96 -20.43 13.18
CA ASP A 383 6.17 -19.99 13.89
C ASP A 383 7.29 -19.71 12.90
N LEU A 384 7.88 -18.52 13.00
CA LEU A 384 8.99 -18.03 12.16
C LEU A 384 10.11 -17.51 13.06
N GLY A 385 11.00 -18.42 13.47
CA GLY A 385 12.09 -18.11 14.41
C GLY A 385 11.54 -17.66 15.76
N ASP A 386 11.90 -16.45 16.19
CA ASP A 386 11.46 -15.87 17.47
C ASP A 386 10.10 -15.15 17.39
N SER A 387 9.45 -15.19 16.23
CA SER A 387 8.16 -14.56 15.96
C SER A 387 7.08 -15.60 15.68
N ARG A 388 5.85 -15.31 16.10
CA ARG A 388 4.65 -16.09 15.75
C ARG A 388 3.69 -15.23 14.96
N ILE A 389 3.07 -15.80 13.93
CA ILE A 389 2.06 -15.13 13.10
C ILE A 389 0.72 -15.83 13.27
N PHE A 390 -0.25 -15.14 13.84
CA PHE A 390 -1.66 -15.54 13.87
C PHE A 390 -2.40 -14.93 12.68
N ARG A 391 -3.21 -15.73 11.99
CA ARG A 391 -4.11 -15.27 10.92
C ARG A 391 -5.55 -15.47 11.35
N VAL A 392 -6.24 -14.40 11.71
CA VAL A 392 -7.64 -14.49 12.15
C VAL A 392 -8.52 -14.84 10.96
N GLN A 393 -9.23 -15.94 11.07
CA GLN A 393 -10.25 -16.38 10.13
C GLN A 393 -11.63 -16.23 10.77
N VAL A 394 -12.59 -15.73 10.00
CA VAL A 394 -13.93 -15.45 10.51
C VAL A 394 -14.96 -16.39 9.91
N THR A 395 -15.49 -17.28 10.74
CA THR A 395 -16.66 -18.10 10.38
C THR A 395 -17.93 -17.31 10.69
N ARG A 396 -18.59 -16.84 9.62
CA ARG A 396 -19.83 -16.06 9.71
C ARG A 396 -20.97 -16.95 10.25
N PRO A 397 -21.82 -16.43 11.15
CA PRO A 397 -22.97 -17.20 11.63
C PRO A 397 -23.89 -17.52 10.45
N GLN A 398 -24.31 -18.78 10.33
CA GLN A 398 -25.24 -19.15 9.28
C GLN A 398 -26.60 -18.51 9.58
N LEU A 399 -26.97 -17.47 8.83
CA LEU A 399 -28.34 -16.99 8.81
C LEU A 399 -29.22 -18.17 8.38
N GLY A 400 -30.10 -18.60 9.30
CA GLY A 400 -31.09 -19.62 8.99
C GLY A 400 -31.90 -19.27 7.73
N PRO A 401 -32.61 -20.25 7.13
CA PRO A 401 -33.26 -20.12 5.82
C PRO A 401 -34.27 -18.96 5.68
N ALA A 402 -34.61 -18.23 6.75
CA ALA A 402 -35.50 -17.08 6.74
C ALA A 402 -34.96 -15.86 5.98
N SER A 403 -33.63 -15.62 5.90
CA SER A 403 -33.06 -14.42 5.25
C SER A 403 -32.81 -14.56 3.74
N ALA A 404 -33.00 -15.77 3.18
CA ALA A 404 -32.88 -16.00 1.73
C ALA A 404 -33.95 -15.25 0.91
N ARG A 405 -35.06 -14.83 1.55
CA ARG A 405 -36.17 -14.13 0.89
C ARG A 405 -35.87 -12.67 0.54
N THR A 406 -35.02 -11.97 1.29
CA THR A 406 -34.71 -10.54 1.03
C THR A 406 -33.63 -10.35 -0.02
N LYS A 407 -32.68 -11.28 -0.17
CA LYS A 407 -31.68 -11.27 -1.27
C LYS A 407 -32.33 -11.51 -2.65
N SER A 408 -33.43 -12.25 -2.71
CA SER A 408 -34.24 -12.43 -3.93
C SER A 408 -34.82 -11.10 -4.43
N HIS A 409 -35.33 -10.25 -3.53
CA HIS A 409 -35.98 -8.99 -3.91
C HIS A 409 -35.01 -7.97 -4.53
N ARG A 410 -33.76 -7.92 -4.07
CA ARG A 410 -32.72 -7.02 -4.61
C ARG A 410 -32.24 -7.46 -6.00
N GLN A 411 -32.13 -8.77 -6.25
CA GLN A 411 -31.82 -9.31 -7.58
C GLN A 411 -32.96 -9.14 -8.58
N VAL A 412 -34.22 -9.23 -8.15
CA VAL A 412 -35.38 -8.99 -9.01
C VAL A 412 -35.50 -7.51 -9.39
N CYS A 413 -35.18 -6.59 -8.46
CA CYS A 413 -35.24 -5.15 -8.72
C CYS A 413 -34.18 -4.68 -9.75
N CYS A 414 -32.93 -5.15 -9.64
CA CYS A 414 -31.91 -4.85 -10.66
C CYS A 414 -32.24 -5.43 -12.04
N LYS A 415 -32.80 -6.65 -12.11
CA LYS A 415 -33.23 -7.25 -13.38
C LYS A 415 -34.39 -6.48 -14.02
N MET A 416 -35.36 -6.01 -13.23
CA MET A 416 -36.47 -5.18 -13.73
C MET A 416 -36.00 -3.82 -14.22
N LEU A 417 -35.09 -3.15 -13.49
CA LEU A 417 -34.53 -1.88 -13.92
C LEU A 417 -33.76 -2.01 -15.25
N SER A 418 -32.96 -3.07 -15.41
CA SER A 418 -32.26 -3.38 -16.66
C SER A 418 -33.23 -3.61 -17.83
N LEU A 419 -34.32 -4.37 -17.61
CA LEU A 419 -35.34 -4.61 -18.63
C LEU A 419 -36.11 -3.34 -19.03
N VAL A 420 -36.44 -2.47 -18.07
CA VAL A 420 -37.11 -1.19 -18.35
C VAL A 420 -36.21 -0.27 -19.17
N VAL A 421 -34.93 -0.18 -18.83
CA VAL A 421 -33.96 0.63 -19.59
C VAL A 421 -33.87 0.10 -21.03
N ILE A 422 -33.68 -1.21 -21.22
CA ILE A 422 -33.64 -1.84 -22.55
C ILE A 422 -34.93 -1.55 -23.34
N PHE A 423 -36.10 -1.68 -22.70
CA PHE A 423 -37.39 -1.43 -23.34
C PHE A 423 -37.54 0.03 -23.80
N LEU A 424 -37.18 1.01 -22.96
CA LEU A 424 -37.24 2.43 -23.31
C LEU A 424 -36.32 2.78 -24.48
N ILE A 425 -35.15 2.15 -24.53
CA ILE A 425 -34.19 2.34 -25.64
C ILE A 425 -34.73 1.74 -26.95
N CYS A 426 -35.29 0.52 -26.89
CA CYS A 426 -35.92 -0.10 -28.06
C CYS A 426 -37.10 0.76 -28.56
N LEU A 427 -37.91 1.30 -27.64
CA LEU A 427 -39.02 2.17 -27.99
C LEU A 427 -38.53 3.47 -28.63
N GLY A 428 -37.50 4.12 -28.09
CA GLY A 428 -36.90 5.33 -28.66
C GLY A 428 -36.26 5.11 -30.03
N SER A 429 -35.63 3.94 -30.25
CA SER A 429 -35.06 3.57 -31.54
C SER A 429 -36.15 3.31 -32.58
N LEU A 430 -37.24 2.65 -32.18
CA LEU A 430 -38.38 2.36 -33.04
C LEU A 430 -39.12 3.64 -33.43
N THR A 431 -39.37 4.56 -32.49
CA THR A 431 -40.04 5.84 -32.77
C THR A 431 -39.17 6.74 -33.65
N GLY A 432 -37.85 6.75 -33.45
CA GLY A 432 -36.91 7.46 -34.32
C GLY A 432 -36.93 6.93 -35.76
N ALA A 433 -36.91 5.60 -35.93
CA ALA A 433 -37.00 4.97 -37.25
C ALA A 433 -38.37 5.22 -37.91
N LEU A 434 -39.47 5.12 -37.16
CA LEU A 434 -40.81 5.37 -37.67
C LEU A 434 -40.98 6.85 -38.07
N GLY A 435 -40.43 7.78 -37.29
CA GLY A 435 -40.47 9.21 -37.60
C GLY A 435 -39.77 9.55 -38.92
N LEU A 436 -38.65 8.88 -39.23
CA LEU A 436 -37.95 9.03 -40.51
C LEU A 436 -38.73 8.46 -41.70
N ILE A 437 -39.52 7.40 -41.49
CA ILE A 437 -40.33 6.77 -42.55
C ILE A 437 -41.63 7.55 -42.79
N VAL A 438 -42.32 7.94 -41.72
CA VAL A 438 -43.65 8.53 -41.78
C VAL A 438 -43.60 10.04 -42.02
N PHE A 439 -42.60 10.74 -41.49
CA PHE A 439 -42.48 12.21 -41.57
C PHE A 439 -41.10 12.67 -42.09
N PRO A 440 -40.66 12.21 -43.28
CA PRO A 440 -39.34 12.56 -43.81
C PRO A 440 -39.15 14.07 -43.97
N GLY A 441 -40.20 14.80 -44.34
CA GLY A 441 -40.14 16.26 -44.54
C GLY A 441 -39.88 17.07 -43.28
N THR A 442 -40.20 16.54 -42.09
CA THR A 442 -40.07 17.27 -40.82
C THR A 442 -38.83 16.84 -40.03
N VAL A 443 -38.51 15.55 -40.03
CA VAL A 443 -37.40 15.00 -39.24
C VAL A 443 -36.06 15.19 -39.93
N GLN A 444 -36.02 15.07 -41.26
CA GLN A 444 -34.77 15.12 -42.01
C GLN A 444 -34.06 16.48 -41.96
N PRO A 445 -34.74 17.66 -42.01
CA PRO A 445 -34.09 18.95 -41.84
C PRO A 445 -33.49 19.16 -40.44
N ALA A 446 -34.18 18.70 -39.40
CA ALA A 446 -33.70 18.80 -38.02
C ALA A 446 -32.48 17.89 -37.76
N LEU A 447 -32.46 16.69 -38.36
CA LEU A 447 -31.29 15.82 -38.29
C LEU A 447 -30.11 16.42 -39.06
N ARG A 448 -30.39 17.09 -40.18
CA ARG A 448 -29.38 17.76 -41.01
C ARG A 448 -28.72 18.92 -40.27
N SER A 449 -29.49 19.75 -39.56
CA SER A 449 -28.93 20.87 -38.78
C SER A 449 -28.04 20.40 -37.62
N LEU A 450 -28.37 19.28 -36.98
CA LEU A 450 -27.55 18.68 -35.91
C LEU A 450 -26.24 18.08 -36.42
N THR A 451 -26.21 17.58 -37.66
CA THR A 451 -25.06 16.86 -38.23
C THR A 451 -24.17 17.70 -39.14
N GLU A 452 -24.69 18.81 -39.68
CA GLU A 452 -23.96 19.71 -40.59
C GLU A 452 -22.61 20.23 -40.06
N PRO A 453 -22.46 20.60 -38.77
CA PRO A 453 -21.18 21.10 -38.25
C PRO A 453 -20.06 20.06 -38.32
N TYR A 454 -20.39 18.77 -38.30
CA TYR A 454 -19.43 17.68 -38.22
C TYR A 454 -19.11 17.05 -39.58
N ILE A 455 -20.02 17.16 -40.56
CA ILE A 455 -19.89 16.50 -41.86
C ILE A 455 -19.15 17.39 -42.88
N LYS A 456 -19.33 18.72 -42.82
CA LYS A 456 -18.77 19.68 -43.81
C LYS A 456 -17.26 19.57 -44.09
N PRO A 457 -16.37 19.21 -43.14
CA PRO A 457 -14.94 19.10 -43.41
C PRO A 457 -14.53 17.83 -44.19
N SER A 458 -15.39 16.81 -44.26
CA SER A 458 -14.96 15.45 -44.60
C SER A 458 -15.17 15.03 -46.06
N GLY A 459 -15.86 15.85 -46.88
CA GLY A 459 -16.14 15.53 -48.30
C GLY A 459 -17.05 14.31 -48.52
N VAL A 460 -17.59 13.70 -47.45
CA VAL A 460 -18.43 12.51 -47.54
C VAL A 460 -19.87 12.90 -47.89
N PRO A 461 -20.53 12.21 -48.84
CA PRO A 461 -21.95 12.44 -49.13
C PRO A 461 -22.80 12.25 -47.87
N ALA A 462 -23.60 13.26 -47.51
CA ALA A 462 -24.46 13.25 -46.32
C ALA A 462 -25.28 11.96 -46.09
N PRO A 463 -25.89 11.30 -47.11
CA PRO A 463 -26.63 10.05 -46.87
C PRO A 463 -25.74 8.87 -46.47
N LEU A 464 -24.46 8.88 -46.85
CA LEU A 464 -23.49 7.86 -46.43
C LEU A 464 -23.02 8.12 -44.99
N ALA A 465 -22.73 9.38 -44.65
CA ALA A 465 -22.32 9.78 -43.31
C ALA A 465 -23.40 9.45 -42.26
N ALA A 466 -24.68 9.69 -42.58
CA ALA A 466 -25.79 9.36 -41.68
C ALA A 466 -25.93 7.85 -41.42
N LYS A 467 -25.72 7.00 -42.44
CA LYS A 467 -25.74 5.54 -42.29
C LYS A 467 -24.57 5.03 -41.44
N VAL A 468 -23.38 5.60 -41.65
CA VAL A 468 -22.17 5.23 -40.89
C VAL A 468 -22.28 5.66 -39.43
N LEU A 469 -22.76 6.88 -39.15
CA LEU A 469 -23.01 7.36 -37.79
C LEU A 469 -24.08 6.51 -37.08
N GLY A 470 -25.18 6.18 -37.75
CA GLY A 470 -26.21 5.28 -37.19
C GLY A 470 -25.66 3.89 -36.86
N GLY A 471 -24.84 3.31 -37.72
CA GLY A 471 -24.17 2.03 -37.49
C GLY A 471 -23.16 2.09 -36.33
N ALA A 472 -22.33 3.13 -36.29
CA ALA A 472 -21.33 3.33 -35.24
C ALA A 472 -21.97 3.54 -33.86
N SER A 473 -23.06 4.32 -33.79
CA SER A 473 -23.82 4.51 -32.55
C SER A 473 -24.46 3.20 -32.08
N ALA A 474 -25.02 2.38 -32.98
CA ALA A 474 -25.58 1.08 -32.61
C ALA A 474 -24.50 0.11 -32.07
N ILE A 475 -23.31 0.08 -32.67
CA ILE A 475 -22.19 -0.76 -32.23
C ILE A 475 -21.65 -0.30 -30.87
N ALA A 476 -21.39 1.01 -30.71
CA ALA A 476 -20.94 1.58 -29.45
C ALA A 476 -21.93 1.29 -28.31
N PHE A 477 -23.23 1.29 -28.62
CA PHE A 477 -24.28 0.99 -27.68
C PHE A 477 -24.32 -0.49 -27.27
N LEU A 478 -24.17 -1.42 -28.22
CA LEU A 478 -24.07 -2.85 -27.93
C LEU A 478 -22.83 -3.19 -27.09
N LEU A 479 -21.71 -2.49 -27.33
CA LEU A 479 -20.49 -2.63 -26.51
C LEU A 479 -20.70 -2.11 -25.09
N LEU A 480 -21.42 -1.01 -24.91
CA LEU A 480 -21.78 -0.49 -23.58
C LEU A 480 -22.66 -1.49 -22.82
N LEU A 481 -23.67 -2.09 -23.47
CA LEU A 481 -24.51 -3.12 -22.87
C LEU A 481 -23.73 -4.38 -22.50
N TRP A 482 -22.81 -4.80 -23.36
CA TRP A 482 -21.92 -5.93 -23.09
C TRP A 482 -20.98 -5.63 -21.91
N PHE A 483 -20.43 -4.42 -21.84
CA PHE A 483 -19.57 -3.98 -20.73
C PHE A 483 -20.33 -3.89 -19.40
N CYS A 484 -21.57 -3.36 -19.40
CA CYS A 484 -22.43 -3.36 -18.22
C CYS A 484 -22.74 -4.78 -17.73
N ARG A 485 -23.03 -5.73 -18.64
CA ARG A 485 -23.20 -7.14 -18.26
C ARG A 485 -21.91 -7.80 -17.77
N ALA A 486 -20.76 -7.46 -18.37
CA ALA A 486 -19.46 -7.97 -17.93
C ALA A 486 -19.12 -7.49 -16.51
N LEU A 487 -19.44 -6.24 -16.17
CA LEU A 487 -19.28 -5.69 -14.83
C LEU A 487 -20.21 -6.35 -13.80
N GLU A 488 -21.46 -6.63 -14.16
CA GLU A 488 -22.38 -7.40 -13.30
C GLU A 488 -21.89 -8.83 -13.04
N CYS A 489 -21.30 -9.48 -14.04
CA CYS A 489 -20.70 -10.81 -13.90
C CYS A 489 -19.41 -10.79 -13.05
N CYS A 490 -18.57 -9.76 -13.17
CA CYS A 490 -17.36 -9.62 -12.36
C CYS A 490 -17.66 -9.32 -10.89
N GLY A 491 -18.78 -8.65 -10.57
CA GLY A 491 -19.20 -8.39 -9.18
C GLY A 491 -19.66 -9.62 -8.39
N GLN A 492 -19.87 -10.77 -9.03
CA GLN A 492 -20.35 -12.01 -8.38
C GLN A 492 -19.29 -13.09 -8.20
N ARG A 493 -18.01 -12.80 -8.45
CA ARG A 493 -16.92 -13.79 -8.49
C ARG A 493 -16.38 -14.32 -7.15
N HIS A 494 -17.12 -14.18 -6.04
CA HIS A 494 -16.79 -14.87 -4.78
C HIS A 494 -17.89 -15.86 -4.38
N ARG A 495 -18.06 -16.91 -5.19
CA ARG A 495 -18.61 -18.20 -4.73
C ARG A 495 -17.74 -19.35 -5.23
N PRO A 496 -17.24 -20.24 -4.35
CA PRO A 496 -16.57 -21.44 -4.78
C PRO A 496 -17.63 -22.41 -5.34
N GLY A 497 -17.49 -22.80 -6.61
CA GLY A 497 -18.33 -23.85 -7.22
C GLY A 497 -18.97 -23.55 -8.58
N CYS A 498 -18.65 -22.44 -9.26
CA CYS A 498 -19.20 -22.17 -10.59
C CYS A 498 -18.23 -22.63 -11.71
N LEU A 499 -18.51 -23.80 -12.29
CA LEU A 499 -17.85 -24.31 -13.50
C LEU A 499 -18.37 -23.55 -14.72
N CYS A 500 -17.66 -22.51 -15.14
CA CYS A 500 -17.80 -21.91 -16.47
C CYS A 500 -16.47 -22.02 -17.22
N ASN A 501 -16.36 -23.07 -18.04
CA ASN A 501 -15.25 -23.35 -18.95
C ASN A 501 -15.35 -22.47 -20.21
N CYS A 502 -14.90 -21.22 -20.13
CA CYS A 502 -14.62 -20.41 -21.31
C CYS A 502 -13.23 -19.79 -21.18
N PHE A 503 -12.33 -20.22 -22.08
CA PHE A 503 -10.95 -19.76 -22.27
C PHE A 503 -9.92 -20.14 -21.19
N GLN A 504 -9.67 -21.44 -21.05
CA GLN A 504 -8.32 -21.93 -20.72
C GLN A 504 -7.80 -22.72 -21.92
N LYS A 505 -6.94 -22.06 -22.72
CA LYS A 505 -6.08 -22.74 -23.67
C LYS A 505 -5.00 -23.44 -22.85
N THR A 506 -5.19 -24.73 -22.61
CA THR A 506 -4.16 -25.64 -22.11
C THR A 506 -3.11 -25.81 -23.20
N SER A 507 -1.98 -25.12 -23.08
CA SER A 507 -0.75 -25.54 -23.77
C SER A 507 0.08 -26.38 -22.80
N ALA A 508 -0.11 -27.70 -22.90
CA ALA A 508 0.89 -28.65 -22.46
C ALA A 508 2.14 -28.48 -23.33
N THR A 509 3.25 -28.05 -22.75
CA THR A 509 4.57 -28.12 -23.41
C THR A 509 5.42 -29.16 -22.71
N LYS A 510 5.68 -30.23 -23.47
CA LYS A 510 6.71 -31.23 -23.21
C LYS A 510 8.05 -30.53 -22.95
N ARG A 511 8.75 -31.00 -21.90
CA ARG A 511 10.15 -30.69 -21.63
C ARG A 511 11.00 -31.08 -22.84
N HIS A 512 11.78 -30.14 -23.37
CA HIS A 512 12.99 -30.43 -24.13
C HIS A 512 14.21 -30.09 -23.25
N PRO A 513 15.24 -30.96 -23.18
CA PRO A 513 16.50 -30.63 -22.55
C PRO A 513 17.35 -29.83 -23.53
N GLY A 514 17.73 -28.61 -23.16
CA GLY A 514 18.65 -27.79 -23.95
C GLY A 514 18.13 -26.38 -24.22
N SER A 515 18.22 -25.53 -23.21
CA SER A 515 18.26 -24.08 -23.40
C SER A 515 19.32 -23.51 -22.47
N ARG A 516 20.22 -22.76 -23.11
CA ARG A 516 21.54 -22.30 -22.66
C ARG A 516 21.46 -21.27 -21.52
N PRO A 517 22.53 -21.09 -20.73
CA PRO A 517 22.60 -20.05 -19.72
C PRO A 517 22.65 -18.65 -20.36
N LEU A 518 21.92 -17.70 -19.78
CA LEU A 518 22.12 -16.27 -19.98
C LEU A 518 23.37 -15.85 -19.20
N LEU A 519 24.54 -16.23 -19.70
CA LEU A 519 25.79 -15.56 -19.37
C LEU A 519 25.87 -14.30 -20.21
N CYS A 520 25.60 -13.17 -19.58
CA CYS A 520 25.90 -11.86 -20.14
C CYS A 520 27.43 -11.76 -20.25
N ASN A 521 27.96 -11.83 -21.48
CA ASN A 521 29.36 -11.54 -21.76
C ASN A 521 29.62 -10.05 -21.49
N TYR A 522 30.13 -9.73 -20.32
CA TYR A 522 30.84 -8.48 -20.12
C TYR A 522 32.29 -8.68 -20.57
N THR A 523 32.64 -8.01 -21.67
CA THR A 523 34.03 -7.83 -22.10
C THR A 523 34.78 -7.07 -21.01
N LEU A 524 35.66 -7.76 -20.30
CA LEU A 524 36.69 -7.16 -19.45
C LEU A 524 37.60 -6.30 -20.35
N LEU A 525 37.48 -4.98 -20.26
CA LEU A 525 38.55 -4.09 -20.69
C LEU A 525 39.62 -4.14 -19.60
N GLY A 526 40.75 -4.77 -19.91
CA GLY A 526 41.93 -4.81 -19.06
C GLY A 526 42.52 -3.40 -18.83
N PRO A 527 43.31 -3.25 -17.76
CA PRO A 527 43.90 -1.97 -17.39
C PRO A 527 45.18 -1.75 -18.19
N ASP A 528 45.12 -1.03 -19.31
CA ASP A 528 46.29 -0.43 -19.93
C ASP A 528 45.86 0.68 -20.88
N SER A 529 46.01 1.94 -20.43
CA SER A 529 46.44 3.13 -21.18
C SER A 529 45.90 4.44 -20.57
N CYS A 530 46.69 5.04 -19.67
CA CYS A 530 46.82 6.50 -19.64
C CYS A 530 47.46 6.95 -20.97
N PRO A 531 47.11 8.15 -21.46
CA PRO A 531 48.05 9.25 -21.27
C PRO A 531 47.38 10.60 -20.96
N VAL A 532 48.08 11.34 -20.07
CA VAL A 532 48.14 12.80 -19.82
C VAL A 532 46.82 13.59 -19.81
#